data_AF-A0A9Q1BQK9-F1
#
_entry.id   AF-A0A9Q1BQK9-F1
#
_cell.length_a   1.000
_cell.length_b   1.000
_cell.length_c   1.000
_cell.angle_alpha   90.00
_cell.angle_beta   90.00
_cell.angle_gamma   90.00
#
_symmetry.space_group_name_H-M   'P 1'
#
loop_
_entity.id
_entity.type
_entity.pdbx_description
1 polymer ?
#
loop_
_entity_poly.entity_id
_entity_poly.type
_entity_poly.pdbx_seq_one_letter_code
_entity_poly.pdbx_strand_id
1 'polypeptide(L)'
;MSEGDDQPLFGTDIPKEVFDKAVEILRRHLGFSQEEEVPASSSGSKLTINKPTASKSTLPVDVKCVDRFKAIAADRNRKWSAYSRAQNVSFRVEDKQWQDLFKTPRVPQWAGDYLRSIGATSSNWKLKSSPSRRSLRSFQQIDTASRVGMKYSSSLLLIAEVLSRSLRQPSSHISRKEASMLISLLGPLSRRVFDQFARVSAKTVSDRRQIIVESVRLSQEGIKRRFWELPILGEDIFAGQFESML
;
A
#
# COMPACT_ATOMS: atom_id res chain seq x y z
N MET A 1 15.94 -1.03 -21.72
CA MET A 1 16.11 -0.76 -20.28
C MET A 1 15.80 0.71 -20.08
N SER A 2 14.76 1.03 -19.32
CA SER A 2 14.50 2.39 -18.84
C SER A 2 14.31 2.22 -17.34
N GLU A 3 15.37 2.54 -16.60
CA GLU A 3 15.28 2.82 -15.18
C GLU A 3 14.49 4.12 -15.07
N GLY A 4 13.16 3.97 -14.98
CA GLY A 4 12.33 5.04 -14.45
C GLY A 4 12.62 5.10 -12.97
N ASP A 5 13.67 5.84 -12.59
CA ASP A 5 13.93 6.17 -11.21
C ASP A 5 12.66 6.84 -10.66
N ASP A 6 11.93 6.09 -9.85
CA ASP A 6 10.80 6.57 -9.06
C ASP A 6 11.36 7.59 -8.07
N GLN A 7 11.49 8.86 -8.48
CA GLN A 7 11.87 9.89 -7.54
C GLN A 7 10.88 9.85 -6.36
N PRO A 8 11.38 9.60 -5.14
CA PRO A 8 10.54 9.50 -3.96
C PRO A 8 9.84 10.83 -3.75
N LEU A 9 8.54 10.80 -3.45
CA LEU A 9 7.85 12.02 -3.06
C LEU A 9 8.52 12.58 -1.80
N PHE A 10 8.64 13.91 -1.72
CA PHE A 10 9.33 14.57 -0.63
C PHE A 10 8.91 14.03 0.74
N GLY A 11 9.89 13.79 1.61
CA GLY A 11 9.68 13.34 2.99
C GLY A 11 9.27 11.88 3.13
N THR A 12 9.46 11.05 2.09
CA THR A 12 9.33 9.59 2.14
C THR A 12 10.68 8.88 2.29
N ASP A 13 11.78 9.61 2.24
CA ASP A 13 13.13 9.07 2.42
C ASP A 13 13.34 8.63 3.87
N ILE A 14 13.93 7.46 4.01
CA ILE A 14 14.25 6.86 5.29
C ILE A 14 15.77 6.65 5.30
N PRO A 15 16.53 7.45 6.06
CA PRO A 15 17.97 7.23 6.19
C PRO A 15 18.24 5.85 6.77
N LYS A 16 19.10 5.07 6.10
CA LYS A 16 19.39 3.68 6.48
C LYS A 16 19.88 3.58 7.93
N GLU A 17 20.78 4.47 8.35
CA GLU A 17 21.32 4.47 9.71
C GLU A 17 20.25 4.71 10.78
N VAL A 18 19.27 5.57 10.49
CA VAL A 18 18.15 5.85 11.40
C VAL A 18 17.23 4.64 11.48
N PHE A 19 16.99 3.99 10.34
CA PHE A 19 16.20 2.78 10.27
C PHE A 19 16.85 1.62 11.04
N ASP A 20 18.14 1.35 10.82
CA ASP A 20 18.86 0.26 11.45
C ASP A 20 18.89 0.42 12.99
N LYS A 21 19.14 1.64 13.48
CA LYS A 21 19.08 1.95 14.92
C LYS A 21 17.67 1.79 15.49
N ALA A 22 16.64 2.20 14.76
CA ALA A 22 15.26 2.00 15.19
C ALA A 22 14.90 0.51 15.29
N VAL A 23 15.35 -0.32 14.35
CA VAL A 23 15.15 -1.77 14.41
C VAL A 23 15.79 -2.36 15.68
N GLU A 24 17.00 -1.94 16.02
CA GLU A 24 17.67 -2.36 17.26
C GLU A 24 16.88 -1.97 18.51
N ILE A 25 16.39 -0.73 18.57
CA ILE A 25 15.53 -0.24 19.66
C ILE A 25 14.26 -1.09 19.78
N LEU A 26 13.57 -1.33 18.66
CA LEU A 26 12.34 -2.12 18.64
C LEU A 26 12.59 -3.55 19.12
N ARG A 27 13.66 -4.20 18.66
CA ARG A 27 14.01 -5.57 19.09
C ARG A 27 14.23 -5.66 20.59
N ARG A 28 15.03 -4.73 21.12
CA ARG A 28 15.35 -4.69 22.55
C ARG A 28 14.13 -4.45 23.43
N HIS A 29 13.27 -3.48 23.06
CA HIS A 29 12.11 -3.10 23.89
C HIS A 29 10.90 -4.01 23.73
N LEU A 30 10.80 -4.76 22.63
CA LEU A 30 9.70 -5.68 22.38
C LEU A 30 10.07 -7.15 22.63
N GLY A 31 11.31 -7.43 23.00
CA GLY A 31 11.75 -8.79 23.34
C GLY A 31 11.85 -9.70 22.12
N PHE A 32 12.13 -9.15 20.93
CA PHE A 32 12.46 -9.96 19.76
C PHE A 32 13.91 -10.46 19.89
N SER A 33 14.13 -11.49 20.70
CA SER A 33 15.39 -12.24 20.76
C SER A 33 15.56 -13.09 19.50
N GLN A 34 16.80 -13.29 19.03
CA GLN A 34 17.09 -14.28 17.99
C GLN A 34 16.77 -15.68 18.54
N GLU A 35 15.76 -16.32 17.95
CA GLU A 35 15.34 -17.73 18.08
C GLU A 35 15.58 -18.42 19.44
N GLU A 36 14.51 -18.51 20.25
CA GLU A 36 14.14 -19.79 20.85
C GLU A 36 12.75 -20.17 20.33
N GLU A 37 12.62 -21.35 19.71
CA GLU A 37 11.32 -21.96 19.41
C GLU A 37 10.57 -22.19 20.73
N VAL A 38 9.63 -21.30 21.05
CA VAL A 38 8.68 -21.49 22.14
C VAL A 38 7.32 -21.87 21.53
N PRO A 39 6.67 -22.95 22.01
CA PRO A 39 5.42 -23.41 21.42
C PRO A 39 4.29 -22.41 21.66
N ALA A 40 3.34 -22.42 20.71
CA ALA A 40 2.23 -21.48 20.59
C ALA A 40 1.58 -21.12 21.93
N SER A 41 1.81 -19.89 22.41
CA SER A 41 0.97 -19.29 23.43
C SER A 41 -0.09 -18.42 22.76
N SER A 42 -1.36 -18.78 23.00
CA SER A 42 -2.52 -18.04 22.56
C SER A 42 -2.64 -16.72 23.33
N SER A 43 -2.02 -15.64 22.83
CA SER A 43 -2.25 -14.30 23.36
C SER A 43 -3.42 -13.66 22.64
N GLY A 44 -4.63 -13.94 23.14
CA GLY A 44 -5.85 -13.28 22.70
C GLY A 44 -5.81 -11.80 23.11
N SER A 45 -5.59 -10.93 22.14
CA SER A 45 -5.72 -9.48 22.33
C SER A 45 -7.20 -9.14 22.54
N LYS A 46 -7.60 -8.91 23.79
CA LYS A 46 -8.95 -8.44 24.15
C LYS A 46 -9.04 -6.94 23.93
N LEU A 47 -9.30 -6.53 22.69
CA LEU A 47 -9.85 -5.20 22.41
C LEU A 47 -11.34 -5.20 22.81
N THR A 48 -11.61 -4.82 24.06
CA THR A 48 -12.99 -4.53 24.50
C THR A 48 -13.47 -3.26 23.82
N ILE A 49 -14.52 -3.39 23.02
CA ILE A 49 -15.27 -2.27 22.43
C ILE A 49 -16.08 -1.63 23.56
N ASN A 50 -15.55 -0.57 24.17
CA ASN A 50 -16.39 0.36 24.92
C ASN A 50 -17.14 1.22 23.90
N LYS A 51 -18.47 1.22 24.00
CA LYS A 51 -19.37 2.03 23.19
C LYS A 51 -19.33 3.47 23.72
N PRO A 52 -18.93 4.49 22.94
CA PRO A 52 -19.13 5.87 23.34
C PRO A 52 -20.30 6.47 22.54
N THR A 53 -21.38 6.80 23.24
CA THR A 53 -22.25 7.91 22.83
C THR A 53 -21.55 9.20 23.23
N ALA A 54 -20.94 9.88 22.26
CA ALA A 54 -20.36 11.21 22.44
C ALA A 54 -20.52 12.03 21.14
N SER A 55 -20.68 13.35 21.27
CA SER A 55 -20.67 14.30 20.16
C SER A 55 -19.46 14.05 19.26
N LYS A 56 -19.68 14.01 17.93
CA LYS A 56 -18.61 13.68 16.98
C LYS A 56 -17.55 14.77 16.98
N SER A 57 -16.46 14.56 17.72
CA SER A 57 -15.23 15.32 17.54
C SER A 57 -14.70 15.08 16.13
N THR A 58 -14.38 16.15 15.41
CA THR A 58 -13.82 16.08 14.05
C THR A 58 -12.33 16.34 14.09
N LEU A 59 -11.56 15.47 13.45
CA LEU A 59 -10.13 15.72 13.19
C LEU A 59 -10.01 16.54 11.90
N PRO A 60 -9.13 17.56 11.85
CA PRO A 60 -8.87 18.29 10.62
C PRO A 60 -8.19 17.39 9.58
N VAL A 61 -8.47 17.64 8.30
CA VAL A 61 -7.73 17.02 7.20
C VAL A 61 -6.43 17.80 6.98
N ASP A 62 -5.29 17.12 7.02
CA ASP A 62 -3.99 17.74 6.76
C ASP A 62 -3.90 18.22 5.30
N VAL A 63 -3.65 19.52 5.12
CA VAL A 63 -3.48 20.17 3.81
C VAL A 63 -2.37 19.49 3.01
N LYS A 64 -1.27 19.05 3.64
CA LYS A 64 -0.19 18.35 2.95
C LYS A 64 -0.64 16.99 2.41
N CYS A 65 -1.54 16.29 3.11
CA CYS A 65 -2.13 15.05 2.61
C CYS A 65 -3.03 15.33 1.41
N VAL A 66 -3.81 16.41 1.43
CA VAL A 66 -4.64 16.84 0.31
C VAL A 66 -3.77 17.14 -0.92
N ASP A 67 -2.73 17.96 -0.77
CA ASP A 67 -1.85 18.36 -1.87
C ASP A 67 -1.12 17.16 -2.48
N ARG A 68 -0.69 16.22 -1.64
CA ARG A 68 -0.07 14.97 -2.11
C ARG A 68 -1.05 14.12 -2.92
N PHE A 69 -2.29 13.95 -2.45
CA PHE A 69 -3.26 13.18 -3.20
C PHE A 69 -3.60 13.87 -4.53
N LYS A 70 -3.77 15.20 -4.53
CA LYS A 70 -3.95 15.98 -5.76
C LYS A 70 -2.79 15.77 -6.74
N ALA A 71 -1.54 15.83 -6.26
CA ALA A 71 -0.36 15.59 -7.09
C ALA A 71 -0.34 14.19 -7.69
N ILE A 72 -0.65 13.15 -6.89
CA ILE A 72 -0.74 11.76 -7.36
C ILE A 72 -1.88 11.58 -8.37
N ALA A 73 -3.03 12.21 -8.12
CA ALA A 73 -4.20 12.12 -8.99
C ALA A 73 -4.02 12.89 -10.32
N ALA A 74 -3.18 13.92 -10.33
CA ALA A 74 -2.84 14.70 -11.52
C ALA A 74 -1.77 14.02 -12.40
N ASP A 75 -1.01 13.07 -11.86
CA ASP A 75 0.06 12.36 -12.56
C ASP A 75 -0.49 11.30 -13.55
N ARG A 76 -0.91 11.77 -14.72
CA ARG A 76 -1.54 10.95 -15.78
C ARG A 76 -0.56 10.10 -16.59
N ASN A 77 0.72 10.47 -16.61
CA ASN A 77 1.74 9.81 -17.43
C ASN A 77 2.45 8.67 -16.68
N ARG A 78 2.28 8.59 -15.36
CA ARG A 78 2.90 7.55 -14.55
C ARG A 78 2.18 6.22 -14.75
N LYS A 79 2.89 5.26 -15.35
CA LYS A 79 2.47 3.86 -15.36
C LYS A 79 2.26 3.43 -13.91
N TRP A 80 1.02 3.11 -13.57
CA TRP A 80 0.71 2.75 -12.21
C TRP A 80 1.47 1.48 -11.80
N SER A 81 2.14 1.59 -10.65
CA SER A 81 2.82 0.52 -9.96
C SER A 81 2.37 0.53 -8.49
N ALA A 82 2.48 -0.62 -7.84
CA ALA A 82 2.25 -0.74 -6.40
C ALA A 82 3.29 0.10 -5.65
N TYR A 83 4.40 -0.51 -5.27
CA TYR A 83 5.58 0.18 -4.77
C TYR A 83 6.71 0.08 -5.80
N SER A 84 7.66 1.01 -5.77
CA SER A 84 8.92 0.82 -6.49
C SER A 84 9.61 -0.45 -5.98
N ARG A 85 10.47 -1.06 -6.81
CA ARG A 85 11.23 -2.25 -6.38
C ARG A 85 12.03 -1.94 -5.11
N ALA A 86 12.63 -0.75 -5.04
CA ALA A 86 13.36 -0.26 -3.88
C ALA A 86 12.48 -0.15 -2.62
N GLN A 87 11.24 0.34 -2.74
CA GLN A 87 10.30 0.44 -1.63
C GLN A 87 9.76 -0.93 -1.19
N ASN A 88 9.61 -1.88 -2.11
CA ASN A 88 9.16 -3.23 -1.76
C ASN A 88 10.23 -3.96 -0.91
N VAL A 89 11.51 -3.83 -1.28
CA VAL A 89 12.64 -4.48 -0.59
C VAL A 89 13.33 -3.59 0.44
N SER A 90 12.73 -2.43 0.77
CA SER A 90 13.32 -1.39 1.63
C SER A 90 13.81 -1.92 2.98
N PHE A 91 13.11 -2.92 3.52
CA PHE A 91 13.55 -3.72 4.64
C PHE A 91 12.95 -5.11 4.56
N ARG A 92 13.67 -6.07 5.13
CA ARG A 92 13.26 -7.47 5.25
C ARG A 92 12.43 -7.67 6.50
N VAL A 93 11.53 -8.66 6.45
CA VAL A 93 10.83 -9.18 7.61
C VAL A 93 11.42 -10.56 7.86
N GLU A 94 11.92 -10.81 9.07
CA GLU A 94 12.72 -12.02 9.35
C GLU A 94 11.84 -13.25 9.60
N ASP A 95 10.69 -13.06 10.25
CA ASP A 95 9.77 -14.16 10.56
C ASP A 95 9.06 -14.67 9.30
N LYS A 96 9.11 -15.99 9.10
CA LYS A 96 8.54 -16.68 7.93
C LYS A 96 7.02 -16.48 7.81
N GLN A 97 6.28 -16.52 8.92
CA GLN A 97 4.83 -16.29 8.89
C GLN A 97 4.52 -14.87 8.42
N TRP A 98 5.31 -13.90 8.87
CA TRP A 98 5.17 -12.53 8.40
C TRP A 98 5.64 -12.33 6.95
N GLN A 99 6.69 -13.02 6.51
CA GLN A 99 7.10 -13.03 5.11
C GLN A 99 5.98 -13.56 4.21
N ASP A 100 5.36 -14.67 4.59
CA ASP A 100 4.26 -15.28 3.85
C ASP A 100 3.02 -14.37 3.87
N LEU A 101 2.77 -13.64 4.97
CA LEU A 101 1.69 -12.67 5.07
C LEU A 101 1.89 -11.46 4.12
N PHE A 102 3.11 -10.93 4.02
CA PHE A 102 3.36 -9.73 3.20
C PHE A 102 3.69 -10.03 1.73
N LYS A 103 3.94 -11.29 1.38
CA LYS A 103 4.20 -11.70 0.00
C LYS A 103 2.89 -11.93 -0.76
N THR A 104 2.75 -11.29 -1.92
CA THR A 104 1.64 -11.55 -2.84
C THR A 104 1.68 -13.02 -3.29
N PRO A 105 0.60 -13.80 -3.10
CA PRO A 105 0.51 -15.16 -3.58
C PRO A 105 0.72 -15.25 -5.10
N ARG A 106 1.40 -16.30 -5.53
CA ARG A 106 1.64 -16.58 -6.95
C ARG A 106 0.83 -17.78 -7.39
N VAL A 107 0.45 -17.79 -8.66
CA VAL A 107 -0.15 -18.98 -9.27
C VAL A 107 0.92 -20.09 -9.27
N PRO A 108 0.63 -21.28 -8.72
CA PRO A 108 1.59 -22.37 -8.67
C PRO A 108 1.88 -22.89 -10.09
N GLN A 109 3.07 -23.48 -10.26
CA GLN A 109 3.56 -23.92 -11.57
C GLN A 109 2.62 -24.93 -12.25
N TRP A 110 2.04 -25.87 -11.50
CA TRP A 110 1.13 -26.87 -12.07
C TRP A 110 -0.16 -26.24 -12.62
N ALA A 111 -0.71 -25.21 -11.96
CA ALA A 111 -1.86 -24.47 -12.47
C ALA A 111 -1.46 -23.64 -13.70
N GLY A 112 -0.22 -23.14 -13.68
CA GLY A 112 0.60 -22.73 -14.82
C GLY A 112 0.49 -23.65 -16.04
N ASP A 113 0.79 -24.91 -15.82
CA ASP A 113 0.91 -25.89 -16.89
C ASP A 113 -0.48 -26.31 -17.39
N TYR A 114 -1.43 -26.48 -16.47
CA TYR A 114 -2.82 -26.83 -16.79
C TYR A 114 -3.52 -25.74 -17.62
N LEU A 115 -3.41 -24.47 -17.24
CA LEU A 115 -4.04 -23.39 -18.01
C LEU A 115 -3.40 -23.24 -19.41
N ARG A 116 -2.12 -23.63 -19.57
CA ARG A 116 -1.48 -23.72 -20.89
C ARG A 116 -2.03 -24.90 -21.70
N SER A 117 -2.19 -26.08 -21.08
CA SER A 117 -2.67 -27.28 -21.79
C SER A 117 -4.10 -27.13 -22.31
N ILE A 118 -4.97 -26.40 -21.60
CA ILE A 118 -6.33 -26.09 -22.09
C ILE A 118 -6.38 -24.86 -23.01
N GLY A 119 -5.23 -24.27 -23.34
CA GLY A 119 -5.15 -23.12 -24.23
C GLY A 119 -5.71 -21.81 -23.66
N ALA A 120 -5.85 -21.68 -22.34
CA ALA A 120 -6.36 -20.46 -21.68
C ALA A 120 -5.32 -19.33 -21.61
N THR A 121 -4.03 -19.67 -21.67
CA THR A 121 -2.91 -18.72 -21.67
C THR A 121 -2.10 -18.79 -22.96
N SER A 122 -1.32 -17.73 -23.22
CA SER A 122 -0.30 -17.71 -24.27
C SER A 122 0.99 -18.42 -23.81
N SER A 123 1.92 -18.62 -24.73
CA SER A 123 3.27 -19.17 -24.46
C SER A 123 3.99 -18.44 -23.31
N ASN A 124 3.70 -17.15 -23.10
CA ASN A 124 4.27 -16.31 -22.05
C ASN A 124 3.40 -16.21 -20.79
N TRP A 125 2.54 -17.19 -20.52
CA TRP A 125 1.67 -17.24 -19.33
C TRP A 125 0.65 -16.08 -19.22
N LYS A 126 0.34 -15.41 -20.32
CA LYS A 126 -0.67 -14.34 -20.32
C LYS A 126 -2.02 -14.92 -20.66
N LEU A 127 -3.05 -14.67 -19.85
CA LEU A 127 -4.43 -15.01 -20.20
C LEU A 127 -4.79 -14.45 -21.59
N LYS A 128 -5.43 -15.27 -22.42
CA LYS A 128 -5.84 -14.86 -23.78
C LYS A 128 -6.96 -13.81 -23.75
N SER A 129 -7.92 -13.96 -22.83
CA SER A 129 -8.95 -12.95 -22.57
C SER A 129 -8.29 -11.65 -22.11
N SER A 130 -8.31 -10.63 -22.98
CA SER A 130 -7.72 -9.32 -22.67
C SER A 130 -8.35 -8.65 -21.43
N PRO A 131 -9.70 -8.68 -21.25
CA PRO A 131 -10.33 -8.18 -20.03
C PRO A 131 -9.86 -8.93 -18.78
N SER A 132 -9.92 -10.26 -18.78
CA SER A 132 -9.52 -11.07 -17.61
C SER A 132 -8.04 -10.89 -17.27
N ARG A 133 -7.17 -10.79 -18.29
CA ARG A 133 -5.74 -10.50 -18.11
C ARG A 133 -5.51 -9.14 -17.45
N ARG A 134 -6.26 -8.11 -17.87
CA ARG A 134 -6.12 -6.75 -17.34
C ARG A 134 -6.61 -6.68 -15.89
N SER A 135 -7.76 -7.28 -15.60
CA SER A 135 -8.31 -7.36 -14.23
C SER A 135 -7.36 -8.12 -13.31
N LEU A 136 -6.88 -9.30 -13.71
CA LEU A 136 -5.94 -10.10 -12.92
C LEU A 136 -4.67 -9.31 -12.58
N ARG A 137 -4.09 -8.63 -13.58
CA ARG A 137 -2.90 -7.79 -13.35
C ARG A 137 -3.19 -6.66 -12.36
N SER A 138 -4.32 -5.99 -12.50
CA SER A 138 -4.70 -4.87 -11.62
C SER A 138 -4.92 -5.36 -10.19
N PHE A 139 -5.64 -6.46 -9.99
CA PHE A 139 -5.81 -7.06 -8.66
C PHE A 139 -4.50 -7.53 -8.05
N GLN A 140 -3.61 -8.16 -8.81
CA GLN A 140 -2.31 -8.59 -8.30
C GLN A 140 -1.45 -7.41 -7.84
N GLN A 141 -1.47 -6.31 -8.59
CA GLN A 141 -0.76 -5.11 -8.21
C GLN A 141 -1.42 -4.42 -6.99
N ILE A 142 -2.75 -4.40 -6.87
CA ILE A 142 -3.46 -3.88 -5.69
C ILE A 142 -3.14 -4.73 -4.46
N ASP A 143 -3.14 -6.06 -4.56
CA ASP A 143 -2.77 -6.96 -3.46
C ASP A 143 -1.31 -6.72 -3.03
N THR A 144 -0.41 -6.57 -3.99
CA THR A 144 1.00 -6.21 -3.71
C THR A 144 1.11 -4.87 -2.98
N ALA A 145 0.36 -3.86 -3.43
CA ALA A 145 0.31 -2.55 -2.78
C ALA A 145 -0.22 -2.67 -1.35
N SER A 146 -1.33 -3.38 -1.15
CA SER A 146 -1.94 -3.56 0.17
C SER A 146 -0.98 -4.28 1.11
N ARG A 147 -0.33 -5.37 0.67
CA ARG A 147 0.58 -6.14 1.54
C ARG A 147 1.83 -5.40 1.92
N VAL A 148 2.44 -4.68 0.99
CA VAL A 148 3.59 -3.82 1.32
C VAL A 148 3.15 -2.64 2.20
N GLY A 149 1.94 -2.09 1.99
CA GLY A 149 1.34 -1.10 2.88
C GLY A 149 1.16 -1.65 4.30
N MET A 150 0.64 -2.88 4.44
CA MET A 150 0.53 -3.57 5.71
C MET A 150 1.90 -3.77 6.39
N LYS A 151 2.96 -4.06 5.61
CA LYS A 151 4.34 -4.13 6.13
C LYS A 151 4.81 -2.80 6.73
N TYR A 152 4.52 -1.68 6.08
CA TYR A 152 4.86 -0.36 6.62
C TYR A 152 3.99 0.00 7.84
N SER A 153 2.69 -0.29 7.78
CA SER A 153 1.75 -0.07 8.89
C SER A 153 2.10 -0.91 10.12
N SER A 154 2.55 -2.15 9.95
CA SER A 154 3.00 -2.97 11.09
C SER A 154 4.21 -2.35 11.77
N SER A 155 5.17 -1.80 11.03
CA SER A 155 6.29 -1.05 11.62
C SER A 155 5.83 0.19 12.41
N LEU A 156 4.83 0.91 11.92
CA LEU A 156 4.23 2.03 12.65
C LEU A 156 3.59 1.57 13.98
N LEU A 157 2.93 0.42 13.98
CA LEU A 157 2.34 -0.17 15.19
C LEU A 157 3.41 -0.57 16.21
N LEU A 158 4.54 -1.14 15.77
CA LEU A 158 5.66 -1.45 16.66
C LEU A 158 6.25 -0.19 17.32
N ILE A 159 6.42 0.88 16.53
CA ILE A 159 6.87 2.17 17.06
C ILE A 159 5.87 2.73 18.06
N ALA A 160 4.58 2.73 17.72
CA ALA A 160 3.52 3.22 18.59
C ALA A 160 3.47 2.44 19.91
N GLU A 161 3.68 1.12 19.86
CA GLU A 161 3.71 0.26 21.04
C GLU A 161 4.87 0.62 21.97
N VAL A 162 6.11 0.74 21.45
CA VAL A 162 7.27 1.12 22.28
C VAL A 162 7.09 2.48 22.92
N LEU A 163 6.63 3.48 22.14
CA LEU A 163 6.36 4.82 22.66
C LEU A 163 5.24 4.79 23.72
N SER A 164 4.16 4.02 23.48
CA SER A 164 3.06 3.91 24.43
C SER A 164 3.45 3.22 25.73
N ARG A 165 4.28 2.17 25.67
CA ARG A 165 4.84 1.51 26.87
C ARG A 165 5.65 2.50 27.68
N SER A 166 6.53 3.27 27.03
CA SER A 166 7.38 4.24 27.73
C SER A 166 6.59 5.32 28.49
N LEU A 167 5.39 5.65 28.01
CA LEU A 167 4.50 6.61 28.67
C LEU A 167 3.70 5.98 29.83
N ARG A 168 3.40 4.68 29.75
CA ARG A 168 2.52 3.98 30.70
C ARG A 168 3.27 3.21 31.79
N GLN A 169 4.49 2.77 31.50
CA GLN A 169 5.26 1.86 32.35
C GLN A 169 6.59 2.53 32.73
N PRO A 170 6.76 2.94 34.00
CA PRO A 170 8.00 3.56 34.48
C PRO A 170 9.24 2.69 34.23
N SER A 171 9.12 1.36 34.24
CA SER A 171 10.23 0.44 34.02
C SER A 171 10.66 0.29 32.55
N SER A 172 9.84 0.70 31.57
CA SER A 172 10.12 0.56 30.14
C SER A 172 10.85 1.77 29.54
N HIS A 173 11.76 2.36 30.32
CA HIS A 173 12.43 3.61 29.96
C HIS A 173 13.11 3.52 28.59
N ILE A 174 12.58 4.28 27.63
CA ILE A 174 13.27 4.64 26.39
C ILE A 174 13.97 5.99 26.59
N SER A 175 15.21 6.11 26.14
CA SER A 175 15.89 7.40 26.21
C SER A 175 15.27 8.41 25.24
N ARG A 176 15.43 9.71 25.52
CA ARG A 176 14.96 10.78 24.62
C ARG A 176 15.56 10.64 23.21
N LYS A 177 16.81 10.19 23.11
CA LYS A 177 17.51 9.97 21.83
C LYS A 177 16.86 8.85 21.02
N GLU A 178 16.52 7.73 21.66
CA GLU A 178 15.84 6.61 21.02
C GLU A 178 14.41 6.97 20.61
N ALA A 179 13.66 7.65 21.48
CA ALA A 179 12.33 8.14 21.15
C ALA A 179 12.37 9.08 19.92
N SER A 180 13.35 9.97 19.85
CA SER A 180 13.55 10.85 18.69
C SER A 180 13.82 10.06 17.40
N MET A 181 14.62 9.00 17.46
CA MET A 181 14.86 8.12 16.30
C MET A 181 13.57 7.44 15.84
N LEU A 182 12.79 6.87 16.75
CA LEU A 182 11.51 6.23 16.43
C LEU A 182 10.51 7.23 15.83
N ILE A 183 10.38 8.42 16.43
CA ILE A 183 9.50 9.50 15.95
C ILE A 183 9.92 9.97 14.55
N SER A 184 11.23 10.05 14.27
CA SER A 184 11.74 10.47 12.97
C SER A 184 11.29 9.55 11.82
N LEU A 185 10.99 8.28 12.11
CA LEU A 185 10.49 7.31 11.14
C LEU A 185 8.98 7.39 10.91
N LEU A 186 8.19 7.89 11.87
CA LEU A 186 6.73 7.94 11.78
C LEU A 186 6.26 8.72 10.55
N GLY A 187 6.88 9.87 10.29
CA GLY A 187 6.55 10.73 9.15
C GLY A 187 6.76 10.03 7.80
N PRO A 188 8.00 9.63 7.46
CA PRO A 188 8.29 8.93 6.21
C PRO A 188 7.50 7.63 6.00
N LEU A 189 7.37 6.79 7.03
CA LEU A 189 6.60 5.55 6.95
C LEU A 189 5.11 5.82 6.70
N SER A 190 4.51 6.76 7.44
CA SER A 190 3.10 7.13 7.26
C SER A 190 2.83 7.72 5.89
N ARG A 191 3.73 8.57 5.37
CA ARG A 191 3.62 9.12 4.01
C ARG A 191 3.72 8.04 2.94
N ARG A 192 4.60 7.05 3.08
CA ARG A 192 4.66 5.90 2.15
C ARG A 192 3.36 5.09 2.13
N VAL A 193 2.72 4.92 3.28
CA VAL A 193 1.41 4.25 3.37
C VAL A 193 0.32 5.11 2.72
N PHE A 194 0.28 6.40 3.05
CA PHE A 194 -0.70 7.35 2.51
C PHE A 194 -0.61 7.47 0.99
N ASP A 195 0.61 7.69 0.46
CA ASP A 195 0.85 7.81 -0.98
C ASP A 195 0.40 6.53 -1.71
N GLN A 196 0.57 5.37 -1.08
CA GLN A 196 0.14 4.12 -1.68
C GLN A 196 -1.38 4.02 -1.74
N PHE A 197 -2.09 4.39 -0.68
CA PHE A 197 -3.54 4.44 -0.71
C PHE A 197 -4.07 5.43 -1.74
N ALA A 198 -3.44 6.61 -1.86
CA ALA A 198 -3.74 7.58 -2.90
C ALA A 198 -3.56 6.98 -4.31
N ARG A 199 -2.44 6.28 -4.56
CA ARG A 199 -2.18 5.59 -5.83
C ARG A 199 -3.19 4.48 -6.10
N VAL A 200 -3.53 3.65 -5.12
CA VAL A 200 -4.53 2.58 -5.25
C VAL A 200 -5.91 3.17 -5.56
N SER A 201 -6.29 4.24 -4.88
CA SER A 201 -7.54 4.97 -5.12
C SER A 201 -7.60 5.47 -6.58
N ALA A 202 -6.56 6.17 -7.03
CA ALA A 202 -6.48 6.68 -8.40
C ALA A 202 -6.55 5.57 -9.46
N LYS A 203 -5.82 4.46 -9.25
CA LYS A 203 -5.87 3.29 -10.13
C LYS A 203 -7.26 2.67 -10.20
N THR A 204 -7.92 2.53 -9.05
CA THR A 204 -9.24 1.91 -8.96
C THR A 204 -10.28 2.76 -9.70
N VAL A 205 -10.20 4.09 -9.60
CA VAL A 205 -11.05 5.00 -10.40
C VAL A 205 -10.78 4.81 -11.90
N SER A 206 -9.51 4.79 -12.31
CA SER A 206 -9.12 4.59 -13.72
C SER A 206 -9.63 3.25 -14.28
N ASP A 207 -9.47 2.15 -13.53
CA ASP A 207 -9.93 0.81 -13.95
C ASP A 207 -11.44 0.73 -14.06
N ARG A 208 -12.15 1.23 -13.03
CA ARG A 208 -13.62 1.27 -13.04
C ARG A 208 -14.13 2.10 -14.23
N ARG A 209 -13.47 3.23 -14.52
CA ARG A 209 -13.83 4.09 -15.64
C ARG A 209 -13.63 3.35 -16.96
N GLN A 210 -12.50 2.67 -17.10
CA GLN A 210 -12.21 1.88 -18.29
C GLN A 210 -13.27 0.79 -18.52
N ILE A 211 -13.66 0.06 -17.47
CA ILE A 211 -14.70 -0.97 -17.55
C ILE A 211 -16.04 -0.39 -18.03
N ILE A 212 -16.47 0.76 -17.48
CA ILE A 212 -17.73 1.40 -17.89
C ILE A 212 -17.65 1.86 -19.34
N VAL A 213 -16.59 2.58 -19.73
CA VAL A 213 -16.40 3.10 -21.09
C VAL A 213 -16.31 1.97 -22.12
N GLU A 214 -15.69 0.84 -21.79
CA GLU A 214 -15.64 -0.35 -22.65
C GLU A 214 -17.01 -1.06 -22.75
N SER A 215 -17.90 -0.86 -21.78
CA SER A 215 -19.26 -1.42 -21.77
C SER A 215 -20.26 -0.59 -22.57
N VAL A 216 -19.99 0.72 -22.75
CA VAL A 216 -20.80 1.59 -23.59
C VAL A 216 -20.39 1.42 -25.05
N ARG A 217 -21.37 1.29 -25.96
CA ARG A 217 -21.14 1.21 -27.42
C ARG A 217 -20.73 2.57 -28.01
N LEU A 218 -19.62 3.12 -27.56
CA LEU A 218 -19.04 4.33 -28.13
C LEU A 218 -18.34 3.95 -29.45
N SER A 219 -18.84 4.47 -30.56
CA SER A 219 -18.39 4.17 -31.92
C SER A 219 -17.04 4.80 -32.28
N GLN A 220 -16.63 5.86 -31.56
CA GLN A 220 -15.36 6.55 -31.80
C GLN A 220 -14.34 6.32 -30.68
N GLU A 221 -13.16 5.82 -31.06
CA GLU A 221 -12.03 5.59 -30.14
C GLU A 221 -11.51 6.89 -29.50
N GLY A 222 -11.67 8.03 -30.19
CA GLY A 222 -11.34 9.35 -29.67
C GLY A 222 -12.19 9.75 -28.45
N ILE A 223 -13.47 9.39 -28.44
CA ILE A 223 -14.38 9.67 -27.32
C ILE A 223 -14.00 8.83 -26.11
N LYS A 224 -13.70 7.53 -26.31
CA LYS A 224 -13.24 6.64 -25.23
C LYS A 224 -11.97 7.16 -24.56
N ARG A 225 -11.01 7.65 -25.36
CA ARG A 225 -9.77 8.23 -24.84
C ARG A 225 -10.04 9.46 -23.97
N ARG A 226 -10.92 10.37 -24.41
CA ARG A 226 -11.32 11.55 -23.63
C ARG A 226 -11.91 11.17 -22.27
N PHE A 227 -12.74 10.13 -22.20
CA PHE A 227 -13.22 9.61 -20.93
C PHE A 227 -12.08 9.11 -20.05
N TRP A 228 -11.17 8.29 -20.58
CA TRP A 228 -10.05 7.76 -19.79
C TRP A 228 -9.14 8.85 -19.22
N GLU A 229 -9.01 9.98 -19.92
CA GLU A 229 -8.20 11.13 -19.52
C GLU A 229 -8.88 12.09 -18.53
N LEU A 230 -10.13 11.84 -18.12
CA LEU A 230 -10.79 12.70 -17.14
C LEU A 230 -10.03 12.76 -15.80
N PRO A 231 -10.14 13.87 -15.04
CA PRO A 231 -9.59 13.95 -13.69
C PRO A 231 -10.04 12.76 -12.82
N ILE A 232 -9.14 12.24 -11.99
CA ILE A 232 -9.46 11.16 -11.03
C ILE A 232 -10.33 11.69 -9.88
N LEU A 233 -10.10 12.94 -9.48
CA LEU A 233 -10.87 13.63 -8.45
C LEU A 233 -12.06 14.33 -9.10
N GLY A 234 -13.20 14.31 -8.42
CA GLY A 234 -14.43 14.93 -8.87
C GLY A 234 -15.63 14.39 -8.09
N GLU A 235 -16.82 14.84 -8.48
CA GLU A 235 -18.09 14.41 -7.87
C GLU A 235 -18.37 12.92 -8.11
N ASP A 236 -18.06 12.44 -9.31
CA ASP A 236 -18.23 11.05 -9.72
C ASP A 236 -17.00 10.50 -10.46
N ILE A 237 -17.13 9.28 -10.98
CA ILE A 237 -16.06 8.59 -11.72
C ILE A 237 -15.65 9.30 -13.02
N PHE A 238 -16.50 10.19 -13.54
CA PHE A 238 -16.30 11.02 -14.73
C PHE A 238 -16.10 12.50 -14.39
N ALA A 239 -15.90 12.84 -13.11
CA ALA A 239 -15.79 14.21 -12.63
C ALA A 239 -16.95 15.13 -13.09
N GLY A 240 -18.17 14.58 -13.20
CA GLY A 240 -19.35 15.31 -13.65
C GLY A 240 -19.37 15.63 -15.15
N GLN A 241 -18.47 15.05 -15.95
CA GLN A 241 -18.31 15.33 -17.38
C GLN A 241 -18.93 14.26 -18.28
N PHE A 242 -19.80 13.38 -17.75
CA PHE A 242 -20.27 12.25 -18.54
C PHE A 242 -21.15 12.68 -19.72
N GLU A 243 -22.18 13.47 -19.46
CA GLU A 243 -23.13 13.94 -20.48
C GLU A 243 -22.49 14.88 -21.50
N SER A 244 -21.56 15.74 -21.07
CA SER A 244 -20.87 16.69 -21.97
C SER A 244 -19.88 16.01 -22.93
N MET A 245 -19.61 14.72 -22.75
CA MET A 245 -18.65 13.93 -23.56
C MET A 245 -19.30 12.91 -24.49
N LEU A 246 -20.62 12.70 -24.40
CA LEU A 246 -21.38 11.89 -25.35
C LEU A 246 -21.57 12.64 -26.68
#